data_AF-A0A098VLW6-F1
#
_entry.id   AF-A0A098VLW6-F1
#
_cell.length_a   1.000
_cell.length_b   1.000
_cell.length_c   1.000
_cell.angle_alpha   90.00
_cell.angle_beta   90.00
_cell.angle_gamma   90.00
#
_symmetry.space_group_name_H-M   'P 1'
#
loop_
_entity.id
_entity.type
_entity.pdbx_description
1 polymer ?
#
loop_
_entity_poly.entity_id
_entity_poly.type
_entity_poly.pdbx_seq_one_letter_code
_entity_poly.pdbx_strand_id
1 'polypeptide(L)'
;MHTPTSPNMTSKFLVAFAIFSIILGIIHLYGTNLMSSVIHRIFSPHIEASNSGMAAFKFEIEIYGFRGCVHAEKAEKTAQRMATKNSIMVCLVEKKNWQAKATMLRAERKIQKYTTSPFVFVNGKFIGGAAELEKMANNPKSAQT
;
A
#
# COMPACT_ATOMS: atom_id res chain seq x y z
N MET A 1 -48.96 31.89 -54.03
CA MET A 1 -49.19 31.34 -52.67
C MET A 1 -48.26 30.14 -52.50
N HIS A 2 -47.15 30.31 -51.80
CA HIS A 2 -46.28 29.20 -51.39
C HIS A 2 -45.92 29.42 -49.92
N THR A 3 -46.48 28.57 -49.06
CA THR A 3 -46.10 28.46 -47.66
C THR A 3 -44.77 27.70 -47.57
N PRO A 4 -43.71 28.24 -46.96
CA PRO A 4 -42.53 27.46 -46.65
C PRO A 4 -42.83 26.56 -45.45
N THR A 5 -42.69 25.26 -45.69
CA THR A 5 -42.71 24.19 -44.70
C THR A 5 -41.60 24.40 -43.67
N SER A 6 -42.00 24.47 -42.41
CA SER A 6 -41.11 24.51 -41.26
C SER A 6 -40.19 23.27 -41.24
N PRO A 7 -38.87 23.42 -41.02
CA PRO A 7 -37.95 22.30 -40.97
C PRO A 7 -38.20 21.46 -39.72
N ASN A 8 -38.57 20.20 -39.96
CA ASN A 8 -38.77 19.10 -39.01
C ASN A 8 -37.84 19.17 -37.77
N MET A 9 -38.37 19.68 -36.64
CA MET A 9 -37.68 19.66 -35.35
C MET A 9 -37.34 18.23 -34.88
N THR A 10 -38.06 17.22 -35.37
CA THR A 10 -37.90 15.80 -35.02
C THR A 10 -36.54 15.21 -35.39
N SER A 11 -35.90 15.65 -36.48
CA SER A 11 -34.59 15.14 -36.91
C SER A 11 -33.45 15.55 -35.97
N LYS A 12 -33.50 16.78 -35.45
CA LYS A 12 -32.44 17.30 -34.55
C LYS A 12 -32.51 16.66 -33.17
N PHE A 13 -33.71 16.35 -32.67
CA PHE A 13 -33.90 15.61 -31.43
C PHE A 13 -33.41 14.17 -31.53
N LEU A 14 -33.62 13.50 -32.67
CA LEU A 14 -33.17 12.12 -32.87
C LEU A 14 -31.64 12.01 -32.85
N VAL A 15 -30.96 12.96 -33.50
CA VAL A 15 -29.49 13.01 -33.50
C VAL A 15 -28.93 13.34 -32.11
N ALA A 16 -29.55 14.28 -31.39
CA ALA A 16 -29.16 14.59 -30.01
C ALA A 16 -29.35 13.40 -29.06
N PHE A 17 -30.44 12.64 -29.21
CA PHE A 17 -30.72 11.45 -28.39
C PHE A 17 -29.74 10.30 -28.69
N ALA A 18 -29.34 10.13 -29.95
CA ALA A 18 -28.32 9.15 -30.34
C ALA A 18 -26.96 9.47 -29.71
N ILE A 19 -26.54 10.75 -29.76
CA ILE A 19 -25.28 11.20 -29.14
C ILE A 19 -25.34 11.01 -27.62
N PHE A 20 -26.45 11.37 -26.98
CA PHE A 20 -26.63 11.20 -25.54
C PHE A 20 -26.57 9.73 -25.11
N SER A 21 -27.19 8.83 -25.88
CA SER A 21 -27.15 7.37 -25.64
C SER A 21 -25.72 6.80 -25.76
N ILE A 22 -24.93 7.29 -26.72
CA ILE A 22 -23.53 6.88 -26.88
C ILE A 22 -22.68 7.37 -25.70
N ILE A 23 -22.86 8.61 -25.27
CA ILE A 23 -22.14 9.17 -24.11
C ILE A 23 -22.50 8.39 -22.84
N LEU A 24 -23.78 8.07 -22.62
CA LEU A 24 -24.20 7.24 -21.48
C LEU A 24 -23.61 5.82 -21.54
N GLY A 25 -23.55 5.21 -22.72
CA GLY A 25 -22.92 3.92 -22.94
C GLY A 25 -21.43 3.93 -22.60
N ILE A 26 -20.69 4.97 -23.01
CA ILE A 26 -19.28 5.17 -22.64
C ILE A 26 -19.14 5.36 -21.13
N ILE A 27 -19.99 6.18 -20.50
CA ILE A 27 -19.97 6.37 -19.04
C ILE A 27 -20.25 5.05 -18.30
N HIS A 28 -21.16 4.19 -18.77
CA HIS A 28 -21.38 2.87 -18.17
C HIS A 28 -20.19 1.92 -18.39
N LEU A 29 -19.60 1.92 -19.59
CA LEU A 29 -18.48 1.06 -19.94
C LEU A 29 -17.20 1.42 -19.14
N TYR A 30 -16.97 2.71 -18.88
CA TYR A 30 -15.81 3.18 -18.12
C TYR A 30 -16.10 3.38 -16.62
N GLY A 31 -17.34 3.71 -16.24
CA GLY A 31 -17.75 3.96 -14.85
C GLY A 31 -17.92 2.69 -14.02
N THR A 32 -18.38 1.60 -14.62
CA THR A 32 -18.50 0.31 -13.90
C THR A 32 -17.13 -0.34 -13.65
N ASN A 33 -16.17 -0.16 -14.56
CA ASN A 33 -14.79 -0.61 -14.38
C ASN A 33 -14.04 0.21 -13.32
N LEU A 34 -14.38 1.49 -13.15
CA LEU A 34 -13.80 2.31 -12.08
C LEU A 34 -14.43 1.98 -10.71
N MET A 35 -15.73 1.67 -10.65
CA MET A 35 -16.41 1.34 -9.38
C MET A 35 -16.16 -0.09 -8.90
N SER A 36 -15.88 -1.07 -9.76
CA SER A 36 -15.53 -2.43 -9.31
C SER A 36 -14.16 -2.47 -8.61
N SER A 37 -13.19 -1.68 -9.09
CA SER A 37 -11.87 -1.59 -8.46
C SER A 37 -11.87 -0.76 -7.16
N VAL A 38 -12.81 0.18 -7.03
CA VAL A 38 -12.94 1.03 -5.85
C VAL A 38 -13.80 0.39 -4.76
N ILE A 39 -14.87 -0.34 -5.11
CA ILE A 39 -15.75 -0.97 -4.12
C ILE A 39 -15.08 -2.18 -3.45
N HIS A 40 -14.21 -2.91 -4.15
CA HIS A 40 -13.38 -3.95 -3.51
C HIS A 40 -12.29 -3.39 -2.57
N ARG A 41 -12.06 -2.07 -2.57
CA ARG A 41 -11.18 -1.36 -1.63
C ARG A 41 -11.91 -0.64 -0.49
N ILE A 42 -13.22 -0.42 -0.61
CA ILE A 42 -14.00 0.35 0.37
C ILE A 42 -14.90 -0.55 1.24
N PHE A 43 -15.34 -1.71 0.75
CA PHE A 43 -16.20 -2.62 1.52
C PHE A 43 -15.52 -3.97 1.81
N SER A 44 -14.54 -3.95 2.72
CA SER A 44 -14.45 -5.02 3.73
C SER A 44 -14.88 -4.42 5.07
N PRO A 45 -16.19 -4.26 5.31
CA PRO A 45 -16.66 -4.05 6.67
C PRO A 45 -16.39 -5.35 7.42
N HIS A 46 -15.45 -5.22 8.32
CA HIS A 46 -15.13 -6.09 9.44
C HIS A 46 -16.42 -6.57 10.14
N ILE A 47 -16.87 -7.79 9.85
CA ILE A 47 -17.87 -8.55 10.65
C ILE A 47 -17.47 -10.03 10.43
N GLU A 48 -16.88 -10.74 11.37
CA GLU A 48 -17.40 -11.17 12.68
C GLU A 48 -16.20 -11.50 13.59
N ALA A 49 -16.09 -10.86 14.75
CA ALA A 49 -16.59 -11.38 16.04
C ALA A 49 -15.66 -12.42 16.69
N SER A 50 -14.71 -11.93 17.50
CA SER A 50 -14.46 -12.55 18.82
C SER A 50 -13.72 -11.57 19.72
N ASN A 51 -14.49 -11.02 20.66
CA ASN A 51 -14.11 -10.60 22.01
C ASN A 51 -13.09 -9.48 22.24
N SER A 52 -13.60 -8.46 22.94
CA SER A 52 -12.92 -7.56 23.88
C SER A 52 -12.04 -6.45 23.29
N GLY A 53 -12.58 -5.22 23.29
CA GLY A 53 -11.98 -4.04 23.93
C GLY A 53 -10.47 -3.76 23.89
N MET A 54 -9.72 -4.19 22.88
CA MET A 54 -8.33 -3.80 22.68
C MET A 54 -8.20 -3.08 21.34
N ALA A 55 -7.76 -1.83 21.37
CA ALA A 55 -7.33 -1.13 20.16
C ALA A 55 -6.33 -2.04 19.43
N ALA A 56 -6.68 -2.48 18.22
CA ALA A 56 -5.80 -3.28 17.40
C ALA A 56 -4.54 -2.46 17.12
N PHE A 57 -3.47 -2.72 17.87
CA PHE A 57 -2.16 -2.12 17.63
C PHE A 57 -1.73 -2.55 16.22
N LYS A 58 -1.82 -1.62 15.27
CA LYS A 58 -1.29 -1.82 13.93
C LYS A 58 0.24 -1.82 14.04
N PHE A 59 0.81 -3.01 14.04
CA PHE A 59 2.24 -3.23 14.22
C PHE A 59 2.94 -3.24 12.84
N GLU A 60 3.59 -2.15 12.47
CA GLU A 60 4.23 -1.97 11.16
C GLU A 60 5.73 -2.24 11.26
N ILE A 61 6.26 -3.17 10.45
CA ILE A 61 7.68 -3.51 10.38
C ILE A 61 8.24 -3.11 9.03
N GLU A 62 9.29 -2.29 9.01
CA GLU A 62 10.01 -1.93 7.79
C GLU A 62 11.43 -2.51 7.84
N ILE A 63 11.83 -3.21 6.77
CA ILE A 63 13.16 -3.82 6.65
C ILE A 63 13.83 -3.28 5.39
N TYR A 64 14.98 -2.65 5.55
CA TYR A 64 15.84 -2.21 4.45
C TYR A 64 17.14 -3.00 4.45
N GLY A 65 17.46 -3.63 3.33
CA GLY A 65 18.68 -4.42 3.20
C GLY A 65 19.06 -4.64 1.74
N PHE A 66 19.97 -5.58 1.50
CA PHE A 66 20.32 -6.00 0.15
C PHE A 66 20.07 -7.50 -0.07
N ARG A 67 19.78 -7.87 -1.31
CA ARG A 67 19.52 -9.26 -1.72
C ARG A 67 20.74 -10.16 -1.51
N GLY A 68 20.53 -11.38 -1.04
CA GLY A 68 21.60 -12.33 -0.68
C GLY A 68 22.27 -12.03 0.66
N CYS A 69 21.76 -11.07 1.44
CA CYS A 69 22.17 -10.88 2.82
C CYS A 69 21.40 -11.83 3.74
N VAL A 70 22.11 -12.81 4.33
CA VAL A 70 21.52 -13.78 5.27
C VAL A 70 20.78 -13.10 6.43
N HIS A 71 21.30 -11.97 6.92
CA HIS A 71 20.66 -11.22 8.00
C HIS A 71 19.38 -10.51 7.56
N ALA A 72 19.31 -10.01 6.32
CA ALA A 72 18.09 -9.38 5.81
C ALA A 72 16.96 -10.40 5.63
N GLU A 73 17.30 -11.58 5.08
CA GLU A 73 16.36 -12.70 4.96
C GLU A 73 15.90 -13.22 6.33
N LYS A 74 16.81 -13.28 7.31
CA LYS A 74 16.46 -13.65 8.69
C LYS A 74 15.52 -12.61 9.33
N ALA A 75 15.75 -11.32 9.09
CA ALA A 75 14.86 -10.27 9.58
C ALA A 75 13.46 -10.39 8.97
N GLU A 76 13.37 -10.66 7.66
CA GLU A 76 12.08 -10.87 6.97
C GLU A 76 11.30 -12.05 7.57
N LYS A 77 11.95 -13.22 7.72
CA LYS A 77 11.33 -14.39 8.35
C LYS A 77 10.87 -14.10 9.78
N THR A 78 11.65 -13.30 10.52
CA THR A 78 11.30 -12.91 11.89
C THR A 78 10.09 -11.98 11.89
N ALA A 79 10.03 -10.98 11.01
CA ALA A 79 8.90 -10.08 10.87
C ALA A 79 7.61 -10.83 10.53
N GLN A 80 7.69 -11.83 9.64
CA GLN A 80 6.56 -12.68 9.26
C GLN A 80 5.99 -13.50 10.44
N ARG A 81 6.79 -13.77 11.48
CA ARG A 81 6.30 -14.41 12.71
C ARG A 81 5.63 -13.44 13.68
N MET A 82 6.01 -12.16 13.64
CA MET A 82 5.54 -11.15 14.60
C MET A 82 4.27 -10.44 14.13
N ALA A 83 4.11 -10.22 12.84
CA ALA A 83 3.08 -9.37 12.27
C ALA A 83 2.31 -10.06 11.16
N THR A 84 1.10 -9.57 10.91
CA THR A 84 0.34 -9.95 9.73
C THR A 84 1.09 -9.48 8.47
N LYS A 85 0.99 -10.25 7.39
CA LYS A 85 1.70 -9.97 6.12
C LYS A 85 1.47 -8.54 5.59
N ASN A 86 0.30 -7.97 5.84
CA ASN A 86 -0.09 -6.62 5.42
C ASN A 86 0.57 -5.49 6.23
N SER A 87 1.31 -5.83 7.29
CA SER A 87 1.97 -4.87 8.18
C SER A 87 3.50 -4.97 8.09
N ILE A 88 4.03 -5.62 7.04
CA ILE A 88 5.46 -5.81 6.82
C ILE A 88 5.84 -5.22 5.47
N MET A 89 6.75 -4.23 5.46
CA MET A 89 7.38 -3.68 4.28
C MET A 89 8.83 -4.17 4.19
N VAL A 90 9.16 -4.86 3.11
CA VAL A 90 10.52 -5.36 2.86
C VAL A 90 11.09 -4.68 1.62
N CYS A 91 12.14 -3.90 1.79
CA CYS A 91 12.85 -3.19 0.74
C CYS A 91 14.27 -3.75 0.57
N LEU A 92 14.42 -4.77 -0.30
CA LEU A 92 15.71 -5.36 -0.64
C LEU A 92 16.22 -4.82 -1.97
N VAL A 93 17.37 -4.14 -1.93
CA VAL A 93 18.08 -3.65 -3.12
C VAL A 93 19.20 -4.60 -3.54
N GLU A 94 19.76 -4.42 -4.74
CA GLU A 94 20.99 -5.12 -5.13
C GLU A 94 22.18 -4.67 -4.29
N LYS A 95 23.14 -5.56 -4.02
CA LYS A 95 24.31 -5.26 -3.17
C LYS A 95 25.09 -4.03 -3.65
N LYS A 96 25.25 -3.84 -4.97
CA LYS A 96 25.90 -2.66 -5.55
C LYS A 96 25.19 -1.33 -5.24
N ASN A 97 23.87 -1.36 -5.06
CA ASN A 97 23.05 -0.18 -4.77
C ASN A 97 22.86 0.06 -3.26
N TRP A 98 23.29 -0.89 -2.43
CA TRP A 98 23.14 -0.83 -0.97
C TRP A 98 23.83 0.39 -0.38
N GLN A 99 25.07 0.69 -0.79
CA GLN A 99 25.86 1.78 -0.22
C GLN A 99 25.11 3.11 -0.32
N ALA A 100 24.59 3.43 -1.52
CA ALA A 100 23.83 4.65 -1.77
C ALA A 100 22.53 4.69 -0.98
N LYS A 101 21.76 3.59 -0.98
CA LYS A 101 20.50 3.50 -0.23
C LYS A 101 20.73 3.62 1.28
N ALA A 102 21.77 3.00 1.80
CA ALA A 102 22.11 3.05 3.22
C ALA A 102 22.55 4.45 3.64
N THR A 103 23.34 5.16 2.82
CA THR A 103 23.71 6.56 3.07
C THR A 103 22.47 7.46 3.13
N MET A 104 21.55 7.31 2.17
CA MET A 104 20.28 8.04 2.14
C MET A 104 19.46 7.78 3.41
N LEU A 105 19.24 6.51 3.77
CA LEU A 105 18.50 6.14 4.99
C LEU A 105 19.18 6.65 6.26
N ARG A 106 20.51 6.65 6.34
CA ARG A 106 21.26 7.21 7.48
C ARG A 106 21.02 8.70 7.65
N ALA A 107 20.95 9.44 6.55
CA ALA A 107 20.65 10.87 6.57
C ALA A 107 19.19 11.13 6.95
N GLU A 108 18.25 10.50 6.26
CA GLU A 108 16.80 10.71 6.43
C GLU A 108 16.29 10.25 7.80
N ARG A 109 16.74 9.07 8.25
CA ARG A 109 16.26 8.44 9.49
C ARG A 109 17.18 8.71 10.69
N LYS A 110 18.25 9.50 10.53
CA LYS A 110 19.22 9.87 11.57
C LYS A 110 19.94 8.68 12.23
N ILE A 111 20.21 7.61 11.48
CA ILE A 111 20.88 6.38 11.96
C ILE A 111 22.37 6.31 11.60
N GLN A 112 23.06 7.45 11.58
CA GLN A 112 24.42 7.60 11.02
C GLN A 112 25.48 6.66 11.60
N LYS A 113 25.29 6.16 12.84
CA LYS A 113 26.23 5.26 13.52
C LYS A 113 26.18 3.80 13.03
N TYR A 114 25.17 3.42 12.25
CA TYR A 114 24.95 2.03 11.85
C TYR A 114 25.41 1.77 10.42
N THR A 115 26.41 0.90 10.25
CA THR A 115 27.03 0.62 8.94
C THR A 115 26.55 -0.68 8.31
N THR A 116 25.97 -1.58 9.10
CA THR A 116 25.60 -2.95 8.71
C THR A 116 24.17 -3.07 8.20
N SER A 117 23.91 -4.09 7.38
CA SER A 117 22.57 -4.46 6.88
C SER A 117 22.02 -5.65 7.69
N PRO A 118 20.70 -5.77 7.89
CA PRO A 118 19.64 -4.83 7.50
C PRO A 118 19.42 -3.70 8.51
N PHE A 119 18.73 -2.64 8.07
CA PHE A 119 18.12 -1.65 8.95
C PHE A 119 16.65 -2.02 9.18
N VAL A 120 16.25 -2.13 10.44
CA VAL A 120 14.90 -2.53 10.84
C VAL A 120 14.23 -1.41 11.62
N PHE A 121 12.99 -1.12 11.24
CA PHE A 121 12.12 -0.17 11.91
C PHE A 121 10.83 -0.87 12.34
N VAL A 122 10.34 -0.49 13.51
CA VAL A 122 9.05 -0.94 14.02
C VAL A 122 8.25 0.30 14.39
N ASN A 123 7.06 0.44 13.80
CA ASN A 123 6.20 1.62 13.91
C ASN A 123 6.97 2.93 13.64
N GLY A 124 7.83 2.93 12.62
CA GLY A 124 8.68 4.06 12.24
C GLY A 124 9.87 4.34 13.16
N LYS A 125 10.02 3.65 14.32
CA LYS A 125 11.19 3.76 15.20
C LYS A 125 12.27 2.78 14.75
N PHE A 126 13.50 3.27 14.57
CA PHE A 126 14.64 2.40 14.29
C PHE A 126 14.96 1.53 15.51
N ILE A 127 15.04 0.22 15.32
CA ILE A 127 15.33 -0.72 16.40
C ILE A 127 16.71 -1.37 16.29
N GLY A 128 17.37 -1.28 15.12
CA GLY A 128 18.65 -1.94 14.87
C GLY A 128 18.59 -2.81 13.62
N GLY A 129 19.15 -4.02 13.72
CA GLY A 129 19.19 -5.00 12.65
C GLY A 129 18.39 -6.26 12.97
N ALA A 130 18.77 -7.36 12.32
CA ALA A 130 18.06 -8.63 12.44
C ALA A 130 18.07 -9.21 13.87
N ALA A 131 19.16 -9.01 14.61
CA ALA A 131 19.31 -9.53 15.96
C ALA A 131 18.38 -8.84 16.95
N GLU A 132 18.22 -7.52 16.83
CA GLU A 132 17.33 -6.72 17.68
C GLU A 132 15.86 -7.07 17.40
N LEU A 133 15.50 -7.26 16.13
CA LEU A 133 14.16 -7.73 15.77
C LEU A 133 13.87 -9.12 16.35
N GLU A 134 14.83 -10.05 16.31
CA GLU A 134 14.69 -11.39 16.88
C GLU A 134 14.56 -11.36 18.41
N LYS A 135 15.35 -10.51 19.10
CA LYS A 135 15.18 -10.28 20.54
C LYS A 135 13.79 -9.74 20.87
N MET A 136 13.27 -8.82 20.07
CA MET A 136 11.93 -8.27 20.24
C MET A 136 10.84 -9.33 20.01
N ALA A 137 11.00 -10.17 18.98
CA ALA A 137 10.09 -11.29 18.70
C ALA A 137 10.02 -12.28 19.86
N ASN A 138 11.16 -12.56 20.49
CA ASN A 138 11.27 -13.51 21.60
C ASN A 138 10.95 -12.89 22.97
N ASN A 139 11.01 -11.56 23.09
CA ASN A 139 10.74 -10.84 24.34
C ASN A 139 9.96 -9.54 24.09
N PRO A 140 8.63 -9.63 23.88
CA PRO A 140 7.79 -8.49 23.50
C PRO A 140 7.70 -7.39 24.57
N LYS A 141 8.13 -7.63 25.81
CA LYS A 141 8.17 -6.63 26.90
C LYS A 141 9.28 -5.59 26.75
N SER A 142 10.24 -5.79 25.84
CA SER A 142 11.40 -4.90 25.64
C SER A 142 11.15 -3.71 24.70
N ALA A 143 9.98 -3.65 24.05
CA ALA A 143 9.67 -2.63 23.04
C ALA A 143 9.05 -1.32 23.59
N GLN A 144 8.85 -1.21 24.91
CA GLN A 144 8.11 -0.10 25.55
C GLN A 144 8.99 0.93 26.29
N THR A 145 10.31 0.92 26.08
CA THR A 145 11.25 1.91 26.66
C THR A 145 11.83 2.88 25.64
#